data_AF-A0A8S2ASS4-F1
#
_entry.id   AF-A0A8S2ASS4-F1
#
_cell.length_a   1.000
_cell.length_b   1.000
_cell.length_c   1.000
_cell.angle_alpha   90.00
_cell.angle_beta   90.00
_cell.angle_gamma   90.00
#
_symmetry.space_group_name_H-M   'P 1'
#
loop_
_entity.id
_entity.type
_entity.pdbx_description
1 polymer ?
#
loop_
_entity_poly.entity_id
_entity_poly.type
_entity_poly.pdbx_seq_one_letter_code
_entity_poly.pdbx_strand_id
1 'polypeptide(L)' 'MFTVKCTGPRNAVPHPCTGKSVTVKIVDHCPSGCAATLDLSREAFAQIANPVAGIINIDYIP' A
#
# COMPACT_ATOMS: atom_id res chain seq x y z
N MET A 1 1.34 14.07 6.28
CA MET A 1 0.96 12.68 6.59
C MET A 1 0.01 12.24 5.48
N PHE A 2 -0.21 10.94 5.32
CA PHE A 2 -1.23 10.42 4.42
C PHE A 2 -1.91 9.22 5.06
N THR A 3 -3.23 9.12 4.95
CA THR A 3 -3.97 7.91 5.29
C THR A 3 -4.12 7.05 4.05
N VAL A 4 -3.62 5.82 4.12
CA VAL A 4 -3.61 4.86 3.02
C VAL A 4 -4.56 3.71 3.35
N LYS A 5 -5.37 3.31 2.37
CA LYS A 5 -6.33 2.20 2.48
C LYS A 5 -6.21 1.27 1.28
N CYS A 6 -6.19 -0.04 1.53
CA CYS A 6 -6.28 -1.05 0.48
C CYS A 6 -7.69 -1.07 -0.12
N THR A 7 -7.79 -1.02 -1.45
CA THR A 7 -9.06 -1.04 -2.19
C THR A 7 -9.30 -2.35 -2.94
N GLY A 8 -8.25 -3.15 -3.17
CA GLY A 8 -8.41 -4.47 -3.75
C GLY A 8 -7.13 -5.10 -4.29
N PRO A 9 -7.25 -6.30 -4.88
CA PRO A 9 -6.13 -7.00 -5.50
C PRO A 9 -5.66 -6.31 -6.77
N ARG A 10 -4.34 -6.40 -7.01
CA ARG A 10 -3.69 -5.99 -8.26
C ARG A 10 -3.11 -7.19 -9.03
N ASN A 11 -3.12 -8.37 -8.44
CA ASN A 11 -2.64 -9.63 -9.03
C ASN A 11 -3.53 -10.82 -8.59
N ALA A 12 -3.08 -12.05 -8.82
CA ALA A 12 -3.85 -13.27 -8.59
C ALA A 12 -4.13 -13.61 -7.12
N VAL A 13 -3.61 -12.86 -6.14
CA VAL A 13 -3.88 -13.12 -4.72
C VAL A 13 -5.29 -12.61 -4.36
N PRO A 14 -6.24 -13.49 -3.98
CA PRO A 14 -7.60 -13.09 -3.68
C PRO A 14 -7.68 -12.38 -2.32
N HIS A 15 -8.57 -11.39 -2.22
CA HIS A 15 -8.90 -10.66 -0.99
C HIS A 15 -7.70 -10.20 -0.14
N PRO A 16 -6.77 -9.40 -0.69
CA PRO A 16 -5.57 -9.04 0.03
C PRO A 16 -5.80 -8.04 1.16
N CYS A 17 -6.89 -7.26 1.12
CA CYS A 17 -7.13 -6.18 2.07
C CYS A 17 -7.58 -6.69 3.45
N THR A 18 -7.08 -6.07 4.51
CA THR A 18 -7.48 -6.35 5.91
C THR A 18 -8.73 -5.57 6.33
N GLY A 19 -9.16 -4.59 5.53
CA GLY A 19 -10.22 -3.64 5.87
C GLY A 19 -9.78 -2.45 6.73
N LYS A 20 -8.49 -2.39 7.13
CA LYS A 20 -7.91 -1.30 7.92
C LYS A 20 -7.26 -0.24 7.02
N SER A 21 -6.91 0.89 7.64
CA SER A 21 -6.10 1.94 7.05
C SER A 21 -4.86 2.18 7.90
N VAL A 22 -3.82 2.78 7.31
CA VAL A 22 -2.59 3.16 8.00
C VAL A 22 -2.24 4.61 7.69
N THR A 23 -1.78 5.37 8.69
CA THR A 23 -1.26 6.72 8.49
C THR A 23 0.26 6.65 8.34
N VAL A 24 0.79 7.21 7.25
CA VAL A 24 2.21 7.19 6.91
C VAL A 24 2.75 8.59 6.66
N LYS A 25 4.06 8.73 6.77
CA LYS A 25 4.80 9.91 6.33
C LYS A 25 5.62 9.52 5.10
N ILE A 26 5.57 10.35 4.05
CA ILE A 26 6.48 10.21 2.92
C ILE A 26 7.86 10.67 3.39
N VAL A 27 8.84 9.77 3.30
CA VAL A 27 10.21 10.00 3.77
C VAL A 27 11.23 10.07 2.63
N ASP A 28 10.86 9.59 1.44
CA ASP A 28 11.72 9.59 0.27
C ASP A 28 10.87 9.71 -1.00
N HIS A 29 11.50 10.17 -2.09
CA HIS A 29 10.91 10.23 -3.41
C HIS A 29 11.69 9.32 -4.34
N CYS A 30 11.05 8.26 -4.84
CA CYS A 30 11.66 7.41 -5.85
C CYS A 30 11.68 8.11 -7.22
N PRO A 31 12.85 8.47 -7.78
CA PRO A 31 12.93 9.01 -9.13
C PRO A 31 12.61 7.94 -10.18
N SER A 32 12.26 8.38 -11.39
CA SER A 32 11.81 7.58 -12.55
C SER A 32 12.29 6.13 -12.55
N GLY A 33 11.37 5.18 -12.39
CA GLY A 33 11.66 3.73 -12.40
C GLY A 33 10.82 2.91 -11.41
N CYS A 34 10.26 3.53 -10.38
CA CYS A 34 9.30 2.86 -9.51
C CYS A 34 7.95 2.65 -10.22
N ALA A 35 7.58 1.39 -10.44
CA ALA A 35 6.30 1.02 -11.04
C ALA A 35 5.09 1.23 -10.10
N ALA A 36 5.33 1.59 -8.83
CA ALA A 36 4.33 1.80 -7.79
C ALA A 36 4.17 3.29 -7.45
N THR A 37 2.94 3.73 -7.19
CA THR A 37 2.63 5.13 -6.80
C THR A 37 3.13 5.46 -5.38
N LEU A 38 3.05 4.50 -4.45
CA LEU A 38 3.62 4.58 -3.09
C LEU A 38 4.26 3.23 -2.75
N ASP A 39 5.50 3.26 -2.25
CA ASP A 39 6.13 2.10 -1.62
C ASP A 39 5.98 2.22 -0.10
N LEU A 40 5.37 1.21 0.51
CA LEU A 40 5.08 1.19 1.94
C LEU A 40 6.13 0.34 2.65
N SER A 41 6.53 0.75 3.86
CA SER A 41 7.29 -0.15 4.72
C SER A 41 6.50 -1.44 4.93
N ARG A 42 7.22 -2.55 5.16
CA ARG A 42 6.60 -3.86 5.36
C ARG A 42 5.54 -3.85 6.47
N GLU A 43 5.81 -3.11 7.54
CA GLU A 43 4.93 -2.97 8.70
C GLU A 43 3.66 -2.21 8.33
N ALA A 44 3.78 -1.12 7.58
CA ALA A 44 2.63 -0.35 7.12
C ALA A 44 1.79 -1.14 6.11
N PHE A 45 2.43 -1.84 5.18
CA PHE A 45 1.75 -2.72 4.22
C PHE A 45 0.95 -3.82 4.94
N ALA A 46 1.57 -4.50 5.90
CA ALA A 46 0.96 -5.60 6.66
C ALA A 46 -0.27 -5.16 7.47
N GLN A 47 -0.40 -3.87 7.80
CA GLN A 47 -1.60 -3.37 8.48
C GLN A 47 -2.81 -3.34 7.55
N ILE A 48 -2.62 -3.00 6.27
CA ILE A 48 -3.73 -2.79 5.31
C ILE A 48 -3.93 -3.97 4.36
N ALA A 49 -2.92 -4.83 4.17
CA ALA A 49 -3.00 -5.98 3.28
C ALA A 49 -2.09 -7.15 3.66
N ASN A 50 -2.40 -8.34 3.13
CA ASN A 50 -1.55 -9.53 3.24
C ASN A 50 -0.22 -9.34 2.49
N PRO A 51 0.95 -9.38 3.17
CA PRO A 51 2.25 -9.18 2.54
C PRO A 51 2.57 -10.13 1.38
N VAL A 52 1.94 -11.31 1.32
CA VAL A 52 2.08 -12.25 0.18
C VAL A 52 1.54 -11.65 -1.12
N ALA A 53 0.57 -10.74 -1.05
CA ALA A 53 0.06 -10.05 -2.22
C ALA A 53 1.14 -9.23 -2.93
N GLY A 54 2.09 -8.64 -2.17
CA GLY A 54 3.20 -7.83 -2.68
C GLY A 54 2.82 -6.49 -3.31
N ILE A 55 1.76 -6.47 -4.13
CA ILE A 55 1.20 -5.28 -4.77
C ILE A 55 -0.33 -5.31 -4.68
N ILE A 56 -0.90 -4.15 -4.34
CA ILE A 56 -2.33 -3.94 -4.12
C ILE A 56 -2.76 -2.60 -4.74
N ASN A 57 -4.05 -2.44 -4.97
CA ASN A 57 -4.61 -1.12 -5.25
C ASN A 57 -4.89 -0.39 -3.93
N ILE A 58 -4.63 0.91 -3.91
CA ILE A 58 -4.84 1.77 -2.74
C ILE A 58 -5.54 3.06 -3.10
N ASP A 59 -6.25 3.61 -2.12
CA ASP A 59 -6.57 5.03 -2.05
C ASP A 59 -5.68 5.67 -0.98
N TYR A 60 -5.32 6.93 -1.18
CA TYR A 60 -4.59 7.71 -0.21
C TYR A 60 -5.05 9.17 -0.21
N ILE A 61 -5.18 9.72 1.00
CA ILE A 61 -5.54 11.12 1.23
C ILE A 61 -4.55 11.74 2.23
N PRO A 62 -4.27 13.05 2.16
CA PRO A 62 -3.47 13.76 3.16
C PRO A 62 -4.02 13.58 4.59
#